data_AF-A0A924RP18-F1
#
_entry.id   AF-A0A924RP18-F1
#
_cell.length_a   1.000
_cell.length_b   1.000
_cell.length_c   1.000
_cell.angle_alpha   90.00
_cell.angle_beta   90.00
_cell.angle_gamma   90.00
#
_symmetry.space_group_name_H-M   'P 1'
#
loop_
_entity.id
_entity.type
_entity.pdbx_description
1 polymer ?
#
loop_
_entity_poly.entity_id
_entity_poly.type
_entity_poly.pdbx_seq_one_letter_code
_entity_poly.pdbx_strand_id
1 'polypeptide(L)'
;MLSETPPSTSERGFELQLQLNWKDALERSRTPLFLEPFAALQAEFLGEEQWVRTVILRGQMPRAEVLEKLVPLLERLKYAEIGLRGYLRTSRSTDYVPWKRNVILKKSELERVLMEEGVKYVLE
;
A
#
# COMPACT_ATOMS: atom_id res chain seq x y z
N MET A 1 -15.89 -2.62 44.17
CA MET A 1 -15.07 -1.54 43.59
C MET A 1 -15.06 -1.74 42.09
N LEU A 2 -15.83 -0.93 41.36
CA LEU A 2 -15.77 -0.85 39.90
C LEU A 2 -14.84 0.32 39.59
N SER A 3 -13.68 0.04 39.02
CA SER A 3 -12.85 1.07 38.41
C SER A 3 -12.53 0.63 37.00
N GLU A 4 -12.93 1.51 36.10
CA GLU A 4 -13.15 1.32 34.69
C GLU A 4 -11.87 0.96 33.94
N THR A 5 -11.98 -0.01 33.03
CA THR A 5 -10.95 -0.23 32.00
C THR A 5 -10.83 1.07 31.20
N PRO A 6 -9.64 1.65 31.02
CA PRO A 6 -9.51 2.86 30.20
C PRO A 6 -10.06 2.56 28.80
N PRO A 7 -10.74 3.52 28.14
CA PRO A 7 -11.25 3.28 26.80
C PRO A 7 -10.08 2.89 25.91
N SER A 8 -10.18 1.75 25.23
CA SER A 8 -9.22 1.37 24.21
C SER A 8 -9.20 2.49 23.18
N THR A 9 -8.16 3.30 23.16
CA THR A 9 -8.06 4.45 22.27
C THR A 9 -8.02 3.93 20.84
N SER A 10 -9.17 3.95 20.17
CA SER A 10 -9.25 3.61 18.75
C SER A 10 -8.83 4.84 17.94
N GLU A 11 -7.79 4.70 17.15
CA GLU A 11 -7.29 5.77 16.27
C GLU A 11 -7.93 5.61 14.88
N ARG A 12 -8.41 6.71 14.31
CA ARG A 12 -8.86 6.77 12.92
C ARG A 12 -7.87 7.60 12.13
N GLY A 13 -7.56 7.16 10.93
CA GLY A 13 -6.65 7.90 10.07
C GLY A 13 -6.65 7.37 8.65
N PHE A 14 -5.71 7.89 7.88
CA PHE A 14 -5.39 7.44 6.54
C PHE A 14 -3.90 7.14 6.46
N GLU A 15 -3.55 6.13 5.68
CA GLU A 15 -2.17 5.82 5.35
C GLU A 15 -2.07 5.37 3.90
N LEU A 16 -0.88 5.46 3.33
CA LEU A 16 -0.60 4.90 2.03
C LEU A 16 -0.89 3.39 2.07
N GLN A 17 -1.63 2.91 1.09
CA GLN A 17 -1.61 1.51 0.68
C GLN A 17 -1.16 1.47 -0.79
N LEU A 18 0.02 0.91 -1.01
CA LEU A 18 0.60 0.65 -2.33
C LEU A 18 0.62 -0.85 -2.57
N GLN A 19 -0.15 -1.34 -3.54
CA GLN A 19 -0.17 -2.74 -3.94
C GLN A 19 0.54 -2.92 -5.27
N LEU A 20 1.66 -3.62 -5.26
CA LEU A 20 2.47 -3.93 -6.43
C LEU A 20 2.12 -5.32 -6.91
N ASN A 21 1.57 -5.45 -8.12
CA ASN A 21 1.27 -6.75 -8.72
C ASN A 21 2.22 -6.99 -9.88
N TRP A 22 3.09 -7.99 -9.75
CA TRP A 22 4.18 -8.23 -10.72
C TRP A 22 3.67 -8.92 -12.00
N LYS A 23 4.29 -8.62 -13.16
CA LYS A 23 4.03 -9.33 -14.44
C LYS A 23 4.38 -10.81 -14.30
N ASP A 24 5.58 -11.06 -13.76
CA ASP A 24 6.13 -12.37 -13.43
C ASP A 24 6.28 -12.48 -11.91
N ALA A 25 6.01 -13.67 -11.34
CA ALA A 25 6.20 -13.84 -9.90
C ALA A 25 7.69 -13.70 -9.55
N LEU A 26 7.99 -13.00 -8.46
CA LEU A 26 9.35 -12.79 -8.00
C LEU A 26 9.74 -13.86 -6.97
N GLU A 27 11.00 -14.24 -6.95
CA GLU A 27 11.54 -15.07 -5.88
C GLU A 27 11.44 -14.30 -4.54
N ARG A 28 10.90 -14.94 -3.50
CA ARG A 28 10.66 -14.31 -2.20
C ARG A 28 11.96 -13.74 -1.60
N SER A 29 13.08 -14.43 -1.76
CA SER A 29 14.41 -14.01 -1.30
C SER A 29 14.91 -12.73 -1.99
N ARG A 30 14.54 -12.50 -3.25
CA ARG A 30 14.97 -11.35 -4.06
C ARG A 30 14.02 -10.17 -3.99
N THR A 31 12.76 -10.40 -3.62
CA THR A 31 11.72 -9.38 -3.60
C THR A 31 12.11 -8.14 -2.77
N PRO A 32 12.73 -8.27 -1.57
CA PRO A 32 13.16 -7.12 -0.78
C PRO A 32 14.11 -6.15 -1.49
N LEU A 33 14.92 -6.63 -2.45
CA LEU A 33 15.85 -5.77 -3.20
C LEU A 33 15.12 -4.70 -4.03
N PHE A 34 13.90 -5.00 -4.49
CA PHE A 34 13.06 -4.04 -5.23
C PHE A 34 12.30 -3.09 -4.31
N LEU A 35 12.21 -3.43 -3.02
CA LEU A 35 11.45 -2.70 -2.01
C LEU A 35 12.34 -1.84 -1.11
N GLU A 36 13.65 -1.85 -1.30
CA GLU A 36 14.61 -1.04 -0.54
C GLU A 36 14.27 0.46 -0.58
N PRO A 37 13.84 1.06 -1.71
CA PRO A 37 13.33 2.43 -1.71
C PRO A 37 12.10 2.63 -0.80
N PHE A 38 11.34 1.58 -0.52
CA PHE A 38 10.14 1.60 0.32
C PHE A 38 10.37 1.04 1.73
N ALA A 39 11.62 0.93 2.20
CA ALA A 39 11.96 0.28 3.47
C ALA A 39 11.28 0.89 4.72
N ALA A 40 10.84 2.15 4.66
CA ALA A 40 10.07 2.79 5.73
C ALA A 40 8.60 2.30 5.82
N LEU A 41 8.10 1.59 4.80
CA LEU A 41 6.76 1.05 4.75
C LEU A 41 6.73 -0.39 5.25
N GLN A 42 5.64 -0.77 5.91
CA GLN A 42 5.38 -2.14 6.27
C GLN A 42 5.03 -2.95 5.02
N ALA A 43 5.82 -3.99 4.74
CA ALA A 43 5.59 -4.89 3.61
C ALA A 43 4.85 -6.17 4.03
N GLU A 44 3.85 -6.53 3.23
CA GLU A 44 3.16 -7.82 3.26
C GLU A 44 3.34 -8.51 1.91
N PHE A 45 3.84 -9.75 1.94
CA PHE A 45 4.15 -10.53 0.74
C PHE A 45 3.07 -11.58 0.51
N LEU A 46 2.40 -11.51 -0.64
CA LEU A 46 1.33 -12.42 -1.03
C LEU A 46 1.74 -13.26 -2.24
N GLY A 47 1.52 -14.56 -2.13
CA GLY A 47 1.90 -15.55 -3.13
C GLY A 47 2.17 -16.90 -2.49
N GLU A 48 2.89 -17.74 -3.21
CA GLU A 48 3.35 -19.04 -2.72
C GLU A 48 4.55 -18.89 -1.76
N GLU A 49 5.01 -20.00 -1.19
CA GLU A 49 6.11 -20.03 -0.24
C GLU A 49 7.39 -19.40 -0.82
N GLN A 50 7.74 -19.74 -2.06
CA GLN A 50 8.96 -19.27 -2.73
C GLN A 50 8.72 -18.10 -3.70
N TRP A 51 7.47 -17.85 -4.07
CA TRP A 51 7.10 -16.92 -5.14
C TRP A 51 6.13 -15.85 -4.67
N VAL A 52 6.48 -14.59 -4.86
CA VAL A 52 5.66 -13.43 -4.53
C VAL A 52 5.02 -12.88 -5.80
N ARG A 53 3.70 -12.84 -5.82
CA ARG A 53 2.93 -12.25 -6.92
C ARG A 53 2.54 -10.81 -6.63
N THR A 54 2.26 -10.53 -5.36
CA THR A 54 1.76 -9.25 -4.90
C THR A 54 2.51 -8.83 -3.64
N VAL A 55 2.88 -7.56 -3.57
CA VAL A 55 3.38 -6.92 -2.35
C VAL A 55 2.43 -5.81 -1.97
N ILE A 56 1.99 -5.77 -0.72
CA ILE A 56 1.26 -4.64 -0.16
C ILE A 56 2.19 -3.87 0.78
N LEU A 57 2.39 -2.60 0.50
CA LEU A 57 3.18 -1.67 1.30
C LEU A 57 2.24 -0.69 1.99
N ARG A 58 2.40 -0.51 3.30
CA ARG A 58 1.57 0.38 4.12
C ARG A 58 2.38 1.30 5.02
N GLY A 59 1.90 2.52 5.23
CA GLY A 59 2.52 3.48 6.13
C GLY A 59 2.44 4.91 5.61
N GLN A 60 3.37 5.77 6.05
CA GLN A 60 3.43 7.17 5.65
C GLN A 60 4.59 7.38 4.68
N MET A 61 4.30 7.97 3.52
CA MET A 61 5.29 8.41 2.55
C MET A 61 4.72 9.57 1.73
N PRO A 62 5.47 10.68 1.54
CA PRO A 62 5.04 11.79 0.69
C PRO A 62 4.72 11.33 -0.73
N ARG A 63 3.67 11.90 -1.33
CA ARG A 63 3.26 11.58 -2.71
C ARG A 63 4.42 11.62 -3.70
N ALA A 64 5.20 12.70 -3.70
CA ALA A 64 6.31 12.86 -4.65
C ALA A 64 7.31 11.70 -4.58
N GLU A 65 7.63 11.27 -3.35
CA GLU A 65 8.53 10.15 -3.09
C GLU A 65 7.92 8.81 -3.55
N VAL A 66 6.63 8.58 -3.32
CA VAL A 66 5.92 7.39 -3.83
C VAL A 66 6.00 7.32 -5.36
N LEU A 67 5.71 8.43 -6.04
CA LEU A 67 5.72 8.46 -7.51
C LEU A 67 7.14 8.24 -8.04
N GLU A 68 8.12 8.98 -7.54
CA GLU A 68 9.53 8.85 -7.94
C GLU A 68 10.03 7.40 -7.82
N LYS A 69 9.77 6.77 -6.67
CA LYS A 69 10.22 5.40 -6.38
C LYS A 69 9.45 4.34 -7.15
N LEU A 70 8.22 4.63 -7.59
CA LEU A 70 7.41 3.69 -8.35
C LEU A 70 7.78 3.65 -9.84
N VAL A 71 8.22 4.78 -10.42
CA VAL A 71 8.64 4.88 -11.84
C VAL A 71 9.51 3.69 -12.30
N PRO A 72 10.63 3.34 -11.64
CA PRO A 72 11.50 2.26 -12.11
C PRO A 72 10.86 0.86 -12.03
N LEU A 73 9.77 0.71 -11.27
CA LEU A 73 9.07 -0.56 -11.12
C LEU A 73 7.95 -0.76 -12.14
N LEU A 74 7.36 0.31 -12.69
CA LEU A 74 6.13 0.25 -13.51
C LEU A 74 6.19 -0.78 -14.64
N GLU A 75 7.31 -0.86 -15.35
CA GLU A 75 7.49 -1.80 -16.47
C GLU A 75 7.53 -3.27 -16.04
N ARG A 76 7.81 -3.55 -14.77
CA ARG A 76 7.81 -4.90 -14.20
C ARG A 76 6.46 -5.30 -13.61
N LEU A 77 5.56 -4.34 -13.45
CA LEU A 77 4.26 -4.54 -12.83
C LEU A 77 3.20 -4.85 -13.88
N LYS A 78 2.36 -5.85 -13.58
CA LYS A 78 1.12 -6.07 -14.33
C LYS A 78 0.21 -4.86 -14.12
N TYR A 79 0.04 -4.45 -12.87
CA TYR A 79 -0.61 -3.21 -12.48
C TYR A 79 -0.16 -2.82 -11.06
N ALA A 80 -0.35 -1.55 -10.71
CA ALA A 80 -0.15 -1.06 -9.34
C ALA A 80 -1.44 -0.43 -8.81
N GLU A 81 -1.73 -0.61 -7.53
CA GLU A 81 -2.78 0.16 -6.85
C GLU A 81 -2.16 1.10 -5.84
N ILE A 82 -2.58 2.37 -5.82
CA ILE A 82 -2.02 3.41 -4.95
C ILE A 82 -3.16 4.23 -4.35
N GLY A 83 -3.14 4.48 -3.05
CA GLY A 83 -4.10 5.40 -2.44
C GLY A 83 -3.86 5.62 -0.96
N LEU A 84 -4.51 6.63 -0.41
CA LEU A 84 -4.59 6.81 1.04
C LEU A 84 -5.82 6.06 1.56
N ARG A 85 -5.60 4.89 2.17
CA ARG A 85 -6.69 4.05 2.70
C ARG A 85 -7.03 4.47 4.11
N GLY A 86 -8.32 4.66 4.37
CA GLY A 86 -8.79 4.91 5.72
C GLY A 86 -8.65 3.64 6.57
N TYR A 87 -8.39 3.83 7.86
CA TYR A 87 -8.32 2.73 8.81
C TYR A 87 -8.94 3.11 10.16
N LEU A 88 -9.29 2.08 10.91
CA LEU A 88 -9.58 2.10 12.33
C LEU A 88 -8.55 1.20 13.04
N ARG A 89 -7.63 1.81 13.79
CA ARG A 89 -6.57 1.10 14.50
C ARG A 89 -6.92 0.96 15.97
N THR A 90 -6.79 -0.25 16.47
CA THR A 90 -6.91 -0.59 17.89
C THR A 90 -5.55 -1.07 18.41
N SER A 91 -5.46 -1.37 19.70
CA SER A 91 -4.24 -1.99 20.27
C SER A 91 -3.93 -3.40 19.74
N ARG A 92 -4.86 -4.05 19.03
CA ARG A 92 -4.72 -5.44 18.56
C ARG A 92 -4.78 -5.60 17.04
N SER A 93 -5.44 -4.68 16.34
CA SER A 93 -5.70 -4.81 14.90
C SER A 93 -5.79 -3.46 14.21
N THR A 94 -5.62 -3.47 12.89
CA THR A 94 -5.96 -2.33 12.01
C THR A 94 -7.02 -2.81 11.03
N ASP A 95 -8.23 -2.26 11.14
CA ASP A 95 -9.34 -2.53 10.23
C ASP A 95 -9.38 -1.46 9.15
N TYR A 96 -9.16 -1.87 7.89
CA TYR A 96 -9.18 -0.93 6.77
C TYR A 96 -10.58 -0.73 6.23
N VAL A 97 -10.94 0.53 5.99
CA VAL A 97 -12.24 0.89 5.43
C VAL A 97 -12.27 0.60 3.91
N PRO A 98 -13.46 0.42 3.33
CA PRO A 98 -13.61 0.35 1.88
C PRO A 98 -13.15 1.64 1.19
N TRP A 99 -12.65 1.51 -0.04
CA TRP A 99 -12.36 2.66 -0.89
C TRP A 99 -13.66 3.39 -1.24
N LYS A 100 -13.63 4.73 -1.23
CA LYS A 100 -14.77 5.56 -1.65
C LYS A 100 -14.94 5.54 -3.16
N ARG A 101 -13.83 5.54 -3.91
CA ARG A 101 -13.83 5.47 -5.37
C ARG A 101 -12.53 4.88 -5.91
N ASN A 102 -12.60 4.36 -7.13
CA ASN A 102 -11.45 3.90 -7.90
C ASN A 102 -11.26 4.78 -9.14
N VAL A 103 -10.02 5.10 -9.48
CA VAL A 103 -9.62 5.80 -10.70
C VAL A 103 -8.67 4.90 -11.46
N ILE A 104 -8.99 4.59 -12.70
CA ILE A 104 -8.12 3.79 -13.57
C ILE A 104 -7.30 4.75 -14.42
N LEU A 105 -5.99 4.54 -14.46
CA LEU A 105 -5.02 5.35 -15.19
C LEU A 105 -4.07 4.42 -15.96
N LYS A 106 -3.52 4.91 -17.06
CA LYS A 106 -2.38 4.23 -17.69
C LYS A 106 -1.15 4.39 -16.82
N LYS A 107 -0.23 3.42 -16.87
CA LYS A 107 1.10 3.55 -16.23
C LYS A 107 1.84 4.85 -16.62
N SER A 108 1.66 5.32 -17.86
CA SER A 108 2.26 6.57 -18.37
C SER A 108 1.65 7.85 -17.78
N GLU A 109 0.58 7.74 -17.00
CA GLU A 109 -0.15 8.86 -16.39
C GLU A 109 0.06 8.91 -14.87
N LEU A 110 1.18 8.37 -14.39
CA LEU A 110 1.53 8.27 -12.97
C LEU A 110 1.40 9.62 -12.24
N GLU A 111 1.74 10.71 -12.91
CA GLU A 111 1.65 12.07 -12.38
C GLU A 111 0.23 12.50 -12.02
N ARG A 112 -0.81 11.87 -12.60
CA ARG A 112 -2.23 12.13 -12.31
C ARG A 112 -2.70 11.50 -11.00
N VAL A 113 -1.89 10.67 -10.34
CA VAL A 113 -2.19 10.11 -9.02
C VAL A 113 -2.11 11.23 -7.98
N LEU A 114 -3.24 11.63 -7.38
CA LEU A 114 -3.29 12.72 -6.39
C LEU A 114 -3.16 12.25 -4.94
N MET A 115 -3.30 10.95 -4.67
CA MET A 115 -3.33 10.38 -3.32
C MET A 115 -4.40 11.01 -2.41
N GLU A 116 -5.60 11.21 -2.94
CA GLU A 116 -6.74 11.67 -2.12
C GLU A 116 -7.22 10.57 -1.15
N GLU A 117 -7.74 11.00 0.00
CA GLU A 117 -8.28 10.13 1.04
C GLU A 117 -9.44 9.26 0.55
N GLY A 118 -9.27 7.94 0.68
CA GLY A 118 -10.26 6.96 0.28
C GLY A 118 -10.36 6.77 -1.24
N VAL A 119 -9.44 7.33 -2.03
CA VAL A 119 -9.37 7.14 -3.48
C VAL A 119 -8.28 6.14 -3.82
N LYS A 120 -8.63 5.08 -4.55
CA LYS A 120 -7.67 4.13 -5.10
C LYS A 120 -7.40 4.42 -6.56
N TYR A 121 -6.14 4.62 -6.91
CA TYR A 121 -5.66 4.74 -8.27
C TYR A 121 -5.11 3.39 -8.72
N VAL A 122 -5.59 2.88 -9.86
CA VAL A 122 -5.11 1.63 -10.46
C VAL A 122 -4.35 2.01 -11.74
N LEU A 123 -3.07 1.68 -11.78
CA LEU A 123 -2.17 1.91 -12.91
C LEU A 123 -2.00 0.61 -13.69
N GLU A 124 -2.60 0.52 -14.87
CA GLU A 124 -2.50 -0.63 -15.78
C GLU A 124 -1.85 -0.32 -17.12
#